data_AF-A0AAP0IML1-F1
#
_entry.id   AF-A0AAP0IML1-F1
#
_cell.length_a   1.000
_cell.length_b   1.000
_cell.length_c   1.000
_cell.angle_alpha   90.00
_cell.angle_beta   90.00
_cell.angle_gamma   90.00
#
_symmetry.space_group_name_H-M   'P 1'
#
loop_
_entity.id
_entity.type
_entity.pdbx_description
1 polymer ?
#
loop_
_entity_poly.entity_id
_entity_poly.type
_entity_poly.pdbx_seq_one_letter_code
_entity_poly.pdbx_strand_id
1 'polypeptide(L)'
;MSSTLSDAFQEVPVHIRYNDLESIPEAHDSFIWQDIDVNDYPSVDEATVGGVPVVDLNDPNAMKLLLVSHECEMWGVFQVVNHGVPMSSLQNIEAQVRRLFCLPSEHKLKVARLSVSIFGYGRVPMSSFFPKLMSEGFTIVDSPVEHTRQLWPYDYTQF
;
A
#
# COMPACT_ATOMS: atom_id res chain seq x y z
N MET A 1 5.22 -4.66 -27.25
CA MET A 1 6.34 -4.05 -26.52
C MET A 1 6.07 -4.32 -25.05
N SER A 2 6.99 -4.97 -24.34
CA SER A 2 6.80 -5.30 -22.91
C SER A 2 7.14 -4.06 -22.09
N SER A 3 6.12 -3.31 -21.67
CA SER A 3 6.29 -2.24 -20.69
C SER A 3 6.54 -2.89 -19.33
N THR A 4 7.66 -2.59 -18.68
CA THR A 4 7.90 -3.02 -17.31
C THR A 4 7.04 -2.20 -16.35
N LEU A 5 6.73 -2.74 -15.16
CA LEU A 5 6.03 -1.98 -14.11
C LEU A 5 6.76 -0.65 -13.80
N SER A 6 8.09 -0.64 -13.88
CA SER A 6 8.90 0.57 -13.70
C SER A 6 8.59 1.65 -14.76
N ASP A 7 8.32 1.27 -16.00
CA ASP A 7 8.02 2.23 -17.08
C ASP A 7 6.68 2.96 -16.85
N ALA A 8 5.74 2.32 -16.16
CA ALA A 8 4.45 2.95 -15.80
C ALA A 8 4.59 4.04 -14.71
N PHE A 9 5.73 4.09 -14.00
CA PHE A 9 5.93 4.96 -12.83
C PHE A 9 7.18 5.88 -12.94
N GLN A 10 7.86 5.92 -14.08
CA GLN A 10 9.12 6.69 -14.30
C GLN A 10 8.97 8.22 -14.20
N GLU A 11 7.75 8.76 -14.25
CA GLU A 11 7.53 10.20 -14.48
C GLU A 11 7.52 11.08 -13.21
N VAL A 12 7.68 10.53 -12.00
CA VAL A 12 7.51 11.33 -10.76
C VAL A 12 8.76 11.34 -9.89
N PRO A 13 9.54 12.45 -9.85
CA PRO A 13 10.60 12.63 -8.89
C PRO A 13 9.99 12.69 -7.48
N VAL A 14 10.28 11.70 -6.65
CA VAL A 14 9.80 11.66 -5.27
C VAL A 14 10.80 12.38 -4.38
N HIS A 15 10.66 13.70 -4.26
CA HIS A 15 11.39 14.47 -3.25
C HIS A 15 10.67 14.32 -1.90
N ILE A 16 11.25 13.56 -0.97
CA ILE A 16 10.62 13.33 0.32
C ILE A 16 11.23 14.25 1.38
N ARG A 17 10.46 15.25 1.82
CA ARG A 17 10.79 16.06 3.00
C ARG A 17 10.18 15.41 4.24
N TYR A 18 10.84 14.39 4.79
CA TYR A 18 10.37 13.72 6.02
C TYR A 18 10.68 14.49 7.31
N ASN A 19 11.64 15.42 7.28
CA ASN A 19 12.22 15.99 8.51
C ASN A 19 11.34 17.01 9.24
N ASP A 20 10.19 17.41 8.68
CA ASP A 20 9.39 18.50 9.24
C ASP A 20 8.13 18.03 9.97
N LEU A 21 7.74 16.75 9.94
CA LEU A 21 6.44 16.32 10.50
C LEU A 21 6.36 16.35 12.03
N GLU A 22 7.47 16.18 12.74
CA GLU A 22 7.47 16.14 14.21
C GLU A 22 7.36 17.54 14.86
N SER A 23 7.52 18.61 14.09
CA SER A 23 7.61 19.99 14.59
C SER A 23 6.43 20.89 14.19
N ILE A 24 5.47 20.40 13.40
CA ILE A 24 4.38 21.25 12.90
C ILE A 24 3.11 21.03 13.75
N PRO A 25 2.59 22.07 14.41
CA PRO A 25 1.39 21.98 15.26
C PRO A 25 0.09 21.77 14.46
N GLU A 26 0.11 22.01 13.14
CA GLU A 26 -1.02 21.84 12.22
C GLU A 26 -0.55 21.15 10.93
N ALA A 27 -1.40 20.38 10.25
CA ALA A 27 -1.01 19.75 8.99
C ALA A 27 -0.72 20.82 7.93
N HIS A 28 0.46 20.75 7.28
CA HIS A 28 0.81 21.64 6.17
C HIS A 28 -0.26 21.61 5.07
N ASP A 29 -0.52 22.74 4.40
CA ASP A 29 -1.58 22.89 3.38
C ASP A 29 -1.55 21.85 2.25
N SER A 30 -0.38 21.25 1.99
CA SER A 30 -0.22 20.15 1.03
C SER A 30 -0.94 18.86 1.43
N PHE A 31 -1.21 18.69 2.72
CA PHE A 31 -1.95 17.56 3.29
C PHE A 31 -3.43 17.86 3.50
N ILE A 32 -3.81 19.14 3.36
CA ILE A 32 -5.21 19.54 3.39
C ILE A 32 -5.82 19.23 2.03
N TRP A 33 -6.86 18.42 2.07
CA TRP A 33 -7.70 18.16 0.92
C TRP A 33 -8.47 19.44 0.57
N GLN A 34 -7.91 20.23 -0.33
CA GLN A 34 -8.59 21.37 -0.95
C GLN A 34 -9.46 20.83 -2.08
N ASP A 35 -10.71 21.30 -2.15
CA ASP A 35 -11.72 20.90 -3.14
C ASP A 35 -12.22 19.44 -3.03
N ILE A 36 -12.48 18.95 -1.80
CA ILE A 36 -13.39 17.82 -1.64
C ILE A 36 -14.81 18.34 -1.86
N ASP A 37 -15.42 18.00 -3.00
CA ASP A 37 -16.87 17.94 -3.00
C ASP A 37 -17.25 16.82 -2.02
N VAL A 38 -17.99 17.14 -0.96
CA VAL A 38 -18.47 16.16 0.04
C VAL A 38 -19.24 15.01 -0.62
N ASN A 39 -19.67 15.19 -1.88
CA ASN A 39 -20.27 14.15 -2.71
C ASN A 39 -19.28 13.15 -3.33
N ASP A 40 -17.97 13.44 -3.41
CA ASP A 40 -16.95 12.54 -3.98
C ASP A 40 -16.54 11.43 -3.00
N TYR A 41 -16.79 11.62 -1.70
CA TYR A 41 -16.51 10.62 -0.65
C TYR A 41 -17.72 10.51 0.27
N PRO A 42 -18.86 10.01 -0.22
CA PRO A 42 -20.04 9.90 0.60
C PRO A 42 -19.74 8.96 1.77
N SER A 43 -19.88 9.46 3.00
CA SER A 43 -19.93 8.62 4.19
C SER A 43 -21.28 7.91 4.18
N VAL A 44 -21.37 6.79 3.49
CA VAL A 44 -22.60 6.03 3.41
C VAL A 44 -22.71 5.13 4.64
N ASP A 45 -23.86 5.16 5.29
CA ASP A 45 -24.13 4.27 6.43
C ASP A 45 -24.12 2.82 5.92
N GLU A 46 -23.40 1.94 6.61
CA GLU A 46 -23.16 0.55 6.20
C GLU A 46 -24.49 -0.21 5.94
N ALA A 47 -25.55 0.24 6.61
CA ALA A 47 -26.92 -0.24 6.47
C ALA A 47 -27.59 0.09 5.12
N THR A 48 -27.09 1.06 4.35
CA THR A 48 -27.75 1.58 3.13
C THR A 48 -27.24 1.04 1.80
N VAL A 49 -26.01 0.52 1.72
CA VAL A 49 -25.39 0.10 0.43
C VAL A 49 -25.06 -1.40 0.36
N GLY A 50 -25.12 -2.12 1.48
CA GLY A 50 -24.57 -3.47 1.55
C GLY A 50 -23.04 -3.41 1.52
N GLY A 51 -22.39 -4.27 2.30
CA GLY A 51 -20.92 -4.27 2.37
C GLY A 51 -20.26 -4.72 1.07
N VAL A 52 -18.95 -4.49 0.96
CA VAL A 52 -18.12 -5.07 -0.10
C VAL A 52 -18.34 -6.59 -0.14
N PRO A 53 -18.57 -7.20 -1.31
CA PRO A 53 -18.86 -8.62 -1.39
C PRO A 53 -17.75 -9.50 -0.80
N VAL A 54 -18.14 -10.61 -0.17
CA VAL A 54 -17.22 -11.54 0.49
C VAL A 54 -17.33 -12.92 -0.16
N VAL A 55 -16.21 -13.46 -0.64
CA VAL A 55 -16.11 -14.77 -1.28
C VAL A 55 -15.44 -15.77 -0.35
N ASP A 56 -16.13 -16.86 -0.06
CA ASP A 56 -15.58 -17.99 0.70
C ASP A 56 -14.92 -19.01 -0.25
N LEU A 57 -13.59 -19.17 -0.16
CA LEU A 57 -12.86 -20.12 -1.02
C LEU A 57 -13.01 -21.60 -0.62
N ASN A 58 -13.65 -21.91 0.50
CA ASN A 58 -14.06 -23.27 0.81
C ASN A 58 -15.34 -23.68 0.05
N ASP A 59 -16.12 -22.74 -0.50
CA ASP A 59 -17.28 -23.07 -1.34
C ASP A 59 -16.79 -23.73 -2.65
N PRO A 60 -17.25 -24.96 -2.98
CA PRO A 60 -16.92 -25.60 -4.25
C PRO A 60 -17.31 -24.76 -5.49
N ASN A 61 -18.24 -23.83 -5.35
CA ASN A 61 -18.67 -22.90 -6.39
C ASN A 61 -17.96 -21.54 -6.33
N ALA A 62 -17.00 -21.31 -5.43
CA ALA A 62 -16.32 -20.02 -5.25
C ALA A 62 -15.74 -19.47 -6.57
N MET A 63 -15.12 -20.33 -7.38
CA MET A 63 -14.59 -19.94 -8.69
C MET A 63 -15.70 -19.54 -9.66
N LYS A 64 -16.85 -20.22 -9.63
CA LYS A 64 -18.01 -19.84 -10.43
C LYS A 64 -18.59 -18.52 -9.92
N LEU A 65 -18.64 -18.30 -8.62
CA LEU A 65 -19.03 -17.01 -8.04
C LEU A 65 -18.09 -15.91 -8.52
N LEU A 66 -16.76 -16.09 -8.47
CA LEU A 66 -15.77 -15.10 -8.95
C LEU A 66 -15.81 -14.84 -10.47
N LEU A 67 -16.01 -15.89 -11.28
CA LEU A 67 -16.03 -15.81 -12.75
C LEU A 67 -17.37 -15.30 -13.30
N VAL A 68 -18.47 -15.56 -12.57
CA VAL A 68 -19.84 -15.19 -12.97
C VAL A 68 -20.32 -13.96 -12.20
N SER A 69 -19.58 -13.51 -11.18
CA SER A 69 -19.97 -12.36 -10.39
C SER A 69 -19.97 -11.12 -11.28
N HIS A 70 -21.17 -10.75 -11.69
CA HIS A 70 -21.60 -9.36 -11.90
C HIS A 70 -21.03 -8.44 -10.80
N GLU A 71 -20.74 -8.95 -9.60
CA GLU A 71 -20.10 -8.18 -8.53
C GLU A 71 -18.69 -7.68 -8.87
N CYS A 72 -17.82 -8.43 -9.56
CA CYS A 72 -16.52 -7.89 -9.99
C CYS A 72 -16.70 -6.77 -11.01
N GLU A 73 -17.69 -6.88 -11.90
CA GLU A 73 -18.02 -5.86 -12.90
C GLU A 73 -18.72 -4.63 -12.29
N MET A 74 -19.52 -4.83 -11.23
CA MET A 74 -20.27 -3.77 -10.56
C MET A 74 -19.48 -3.06 -9.47
N TRP A 75 -18.73 -3.80 -8.65
CA TRP A 75 -18.00 -3.28 -7.49
C TRP A 75 -16.55 -2.98 -7.82
N GLY A 76 -15.92 -3.74 -8.73
CA GLY A 76 -14.48 -3.65 -8.99
C GLY A 76 -13.58 -4.13 -7.84
N VAL A 77 -14.16 -4.56 -6.71
CA VAL A 77 -13.47 -5.05 -5.51
C VAL A 77 -14.32 -6.10 -4.78
N PHE A 78 -13.66 -7.05 -4.12
CA PHE A 78 -14.27 -8.05 -3.25
C PHE A 78 -13.28 -8.47 -2.14
N GLN A 79 -13.79 -9.02 -1.06
CA GLN A 79 -13.00 -9.64 0.00
C GLN A 79 -13.00 -11.17 -0.15
N VAL A 80 -11.96 -11.82 0.36
CA VAL A 80 -11.84 -13.28 0.33
C VAL A 80 -11.61 -13.81 1.73
N VAL A 81 -12.35 -14.86 2.09
CA VAL A 81 -12.16 -15.62 3.33
C VAL A 81 -11.82 -17.07 3.02
N ASN A 82 -11.28 -17.78 4.02
CA ASN A 82 -10.87 -19.19 3.90
C ASN A 82 -9.88 -19.45 2.75
N HIS A 83 -9.01 -18.48 2.46
CA HIS A 83 -8.02 -18.54 1.38
C HIS A 83 -6.84 -19.52 1.60
N GLY A 84 -6.85 -20.29 2.69
CA GLY A 84 -5.80 -21.27 3.01
C GLY A 84 -4.46 -20.70 3.47
N VAL A 85 -4.18 -19.39 3.27
CA VAL A 85 -3.01 -18.73 3.85
C VAL A 85 -3.07 -18.80 5.39
N PRO A 86 -2.02 -19.35 6.06
CA PRO A 86 -1.98 -19.45 7.52
C PRO A 86 -2.03 -18.08 8.20
N MET A 87 -2.81 -17.98 9.28
CA MET A 87 -2.88 -16.75 10.09
C MET A 87 -1.52 -16.32 10.65
N SER A 88 -0.65 -17.27 10.98
CA SER A 88 0.72 -16.98 11.44
C SER A 88 1.54 -16.22 10.38
N SER A 89 1.31 -16.48 9.10
CA SER A 89 1.99 -15.78 8.01
C SER A 89 1.54 -14.33 7.92
N LEU A 90 0.22 -14.09 8.03
CA LEU A 90 -0.33 -12.73 8.05
C LEU A 90 0.16 -11.92 9.26
N GLN A 91 0.17 -12.55 10.44
CA GLN A 91 0.70 -11.94 11.66
C GLN A 91 2.19 -11.62 11.55
N ASN A 92 2.98 -12.50 10.93
CA ASN A 92 4.41 -12.24 10.70
C ASN A 92 4.61 -11.07 9.73
N ILE A 93 3.86 -11.02 8.62
CA ILE A 93 3.92 -9.88 7.67
C ILE A 93 3.57 -8.58 8.40
N GLU A 94 2.49 -8.56 9.18
CA GLU A 94 2.09 -7.38 9.94
C GLU A 94 3.18 -6.95 10.95
N ALA A 95 3.81 -7.91 11.64
CA ALA A 95 4.91 -7.63 12.55
C ALA A 95 6.14 -7.03 11.84
N GLN A 96 6.53 -7.57 10.68
CA GLN A 96 7.67 -7.04 9.91
C GLN A 96 7.37 -5.67 9.29
N VAL A 97 6.14 -5.44 8.82
CA VAL A 97 5.68 -4.13 8.33
C VAL A 97 5.76 -3.08 9.45
N ARG A 98 5.23 -3.40 10.65
CA ARG A 98 5.35 -2.52 11.82
C ARG A 98 6.81 -2.27 12.17
N ARG A 99 7.63 -3.32 12.20
CA ARG A 99 9.07 -3.22 12.48
C ARG A 99 9.77 -2.26 11.52
N LEU A 100 9.44 -2.28 10.22
CA LEU A 100 10.00 -1.36 9.23
C LEU A 100 9.57 0.08 9.47
N PHE A 101 8.26 0.33 9.59
CA PHE A 101 7.74 1.70 9.64
C PHE A 101 7.95 2.40 11.00
N CYS A 102 8.16 1.62 12.07
CA CYS A 102 8.61 2.13 13.36
C CYS A 102 10.09 2.54 13.40
N LEU A 103 10.88 2.25 12.36
CA LEU A 103 12.26 2.75 12.30
C LEU A 103 12.27 4.29 12.17
N PRO A 104 13.26 4.98 12.76
CA PRO A 104 13.49 6.39 12.49
C PRO A 104 13.58 6.69 10.99
N SER A 105 13.10 7.86 10.57
CA SER A 105 13.12 8.29 9.17
C SER A 105 14.51 8.18 8.54
N GLU A 106 15.57 8.53 9.26
CA GLU A 106 16.96 8.41 8.81
C GLU A 106 17.36 6.97 8.44
N HIS A 107 16.84 5.98 9.18
CA HIS A 107 17.09 4.58 8.89
C HIS A 107 16.27 4.10 7.69
N LYS A 108 14.99 4.47 7.60
CA LYS A 108 14.14 4.16 6.45
C LYS A 108 14.70 4.76 5.15
N LEU A 109 15.31 5.94 5.22
CA LEU A 109 15.95 6.61 4.08
C LEU A 109 17.21 5.91 3.56
N LYS A 110 17.84 4.98 4.30
CA LYS A 110 18.95 4.16 3.77
C LYS A 110 18.54 3.33 2.56
N VAL A 111 17.26 2.96 2.50
CA VAL A 111 16.66 2.17 1.42
C VAL A 111 15.69 3.02 0.61
N ALA A 112 15.91 4.34 0.54
CA ALA A 112 15.09 5.24 -0.23
C ALA A 112 15.08 4.82 -1.72
N ARG A 113 13.90 4.90 -2.32
CA ARG A 113 13.70 4.61 -3.74
C ARG A 113 14.53 5.54 -4.61
N LEU A 114 15.28 4.96 -5.56
CA LEU A 114 16.01 5.69 -6.59
C LEU A 114 15.06 6.16 -7.71
N SER A 115 15.36 7.27 -8.37
CA SER A 115 14.50 7.83 -9.44
C SER A 115 14.22 6.88 -10.62
N VAL A 116 15.08 5.88 -10.82
CA VAL A 116 14.97 4.89 -11.92
C VAL A 116 14.30 3.57 -11.49
N SER A 117 13.93 3.43 -10.21
CA SER A 117 13.36 2.19 -9.66
C SER A 117 12.08 2.50 -8.89
N ILE A 118 11.16 1.54 -8.85
CA ILE A 118 10.01 1.61 -7.93
C ILE A 118 10.30 0.95 -6.58
N PHE A 119 11.48 0.37 -6.37
CA PHE A 119 11.79 -0.46 -5.21
C PHE A 119 12.26 0.39 -4.02
N GLY A 120 11.95 -0.07 -2.81
CA GLY A 120 12.40 0.58 -1.58
C GLY A 120 11.41 1.59 -1.00
N TYR A 121 11.91 2.39 -0.07
CA TYR A 121 11.16 3.31 0.78
C TYR A 121 10.85 4.64 0.09
N GLY A 122 9.60 5.09 0.22
CA GLY A 122 9.19 6.44 -0.12
C GLY A 122 7.70 6.56 -0.41
N ARG A 123 7.28 7.64 -1.07
CA ARG A 123 5.88 7.83 -1.45
C ARG A 123 5.42 6.68 -2.35
N VAL A 124 4.27 6.07 -2.10
CA VAL A 124 3.77 4.92 -2.87
C VAL A 124 3.62 5.31 -4.35
N PRO A 125 4.06 4.53 -5.35
CA PRO A 125 3.99 4.94 -6.77
C PRO A 125 2.57 5.32 -7.22
N MET A 126 1.55 4.62 -6.71
CA MET A 126 0.14 4.94 -7.00
C MET A 126 -0.30 6.33 -6.53
N SER A 127 0.39 6.93 -5.55
CA SER A 127 0.08 8.29 -5.11
C SER A 127 0.31 9.35 -6.19
N SER A 128 0.94 9.03 -7.32
CA SER A 128 1.02 9.92 -8.47
C SER A 128 -0.32 10.10 -9.18
N PHE A 129 -1.25 9.13 -9.02
CA PHE A 129 -2.60 9.20 -9.59
C PHE A 129 -3.59 9.95 -8.70
N PHE A 130 -3.24 10.23 -7.45
CA PHE A 130 -4.12 10.85 -6.47
C PHE A 130 -3.47 12.14 -5.95
N PRO A 131 -4.14 13.29 -6.07
CA PRO A 131 -3.49 14.59 -5.92
C PRO A 131 -2.85 14.80 -4.54
N LYS A 132 -3.33 14.13 -3.48
CA LYS A 132 -2.88 14.37 -2.10
C LYS A 132 -3.09 13.11 -1.25
N LEU A 133 -2.01 12.54 -0.70
CA LEU A 133 -2.13 11.55 0.36
C LEU A 133 -0.93 11.61 1.31
N MET A 134 -1.21 11.72 2.61
CA MET A 134 -0.23 11.47 3.67
C MET A 134 0.06 9.97 3.69
N SER A 135 1.06 9.54 2.93
CA SER A 135 1.46 8.13 2.91
C SER A 135 2.98 8.01 2.84
N GLU A 136 3.49 7.06 3.63
CA GLU A 136 4.76 6.41 3.38
C GLU A 136 4.52 5.02 2.82
N GLY A 137 5.49 4.50 2.10
CA GLY A 137 5.39 3.20 1.46
C GLY A 137 6.74 2.53 1.33
N PHE A 138 6.71 1.21 1.23
CA PHE A 138 7.87 0.40 0.92
C PHE A 138 7.46 -0.61 -0.14
N THR A 139 8.09 -0.54 -1.31
CA THR A 139 7.70 -1.35 -2.46
C THR A 139 8.71 -2.47 -2.68
N ILE A 140 8.20 -3.71 -2.72
CA ILE A 140 8.95 -4.95 -2.95
C ILE A 140 8.41 -5.56 -4.24
N VAL A 141 9.27 -5.75 -5.24
CA VAL A 141 8.94 -6.44 -6.50
C VAL A 141 9.74 -7.73 -6.63
N ASP A 142 11.03 -7.66 -6.27
CA ASP A 142 11.93 -8.80 -6.16
C ASP A 142 12.31 -9.06 -4.69
N SER A 143 13.32 -9.90 -4.46
CA SER A 143 13.86 -10.17 -3.12
C SER A 143 14.16 -8.88 -2.33
N PRO A 144 13.62 -8.70 -1.12
CA PRO A 144 13.89 -7.51 -0.30
C PRO A 144 15.26 -7.56 0.39
N VAL A 145 16.02 -8.65 0.24
CA VAL A 145 17.20 -8.97 1.07
C VAL A 145 18.25 -7.86 1.09
N GLU A 146 18.50 -7.17 -0.03
CA GLU A 146 19.48 -6.07 -0.04
C GLU A 146 19.00 -4.86 0.75
N HIS A 147 17.70 -4.58 0.75
CA HIS A 147 17.13 -3.52 1.58
C HIS A 147 17.12 -3.95 3.06
N THR A 148 16.75 -5.20 3.36
CA THR A 148 16.69 -5.67 4.75
C THR A 148 18.07 -5.75 5.38
N ARG A 149 19.13 -6.07 4.62
CA ARG A 149 20.52 -5.98 5.08
C ARG A 149 20.94 -4.57 5.44
N GLN A 150 20.48 -3.57 4.70
CA GLN A 150 20.79 -2.15 4.98
C GLN A 150 20.03 -1.64 6.21
N LEU A 151 18.81 -2.13 6.44
CA LEU A 151 17.98 -1.77 7.59
C LEU A 151 18.39 -2.51 8.87
N TRP A 152 18.64 -3.82 8.79
CA TRP A 152 18.97 -4.69 9.91
C TRP A 152 20.20 -5.58 9.60
N PRO A 153 21.43 -5.02 9.61
CA PRO A 153 22.64 -5.76 9.23
C PRO A 153 22.88 -7.07 9.97
N TYR A 154 22.37 -7.18 11.20
CA TYR A 154 22.55 -8.33 12.09
C TYR A 154 21.31 -9.23 12.21
N ASP A 155 20.19 -8.87 11.58
CA ASP A 155 18.90 -9.58 11.74
C ASP A 155 17.99 -9.46 10.50
N TYR A 156 18.58 -9.46 9.30
CA TYR A 156 17.88 -9.22 8.04
C TYR A 156 17.09 -10.43 7.52
N THR A 157 17.28 -11.62 8.09
CA THR A 157 16.68 -12.88 7.63
C THR A 157 15.25 -13.10 8.13
N GLN A 158 14.79 -12.25 9.06
CA GLN A 158 13.44 -12.34 9.61
C GLN A 158 12.38 -11.62 8.75
N PHE A 159 12.81 -10.82 7.78
CA PHE A 159 11.96 -9.99 6.93
C PHE A 159 11.63 -10.67 5.60
#